data_AF-A0A821R151-F1
#
_entry.id   AF-A0A821R151-F1
#
_cell.length_a   1.000
_cell.length_b   1.000
_cell.length_c   1.000
_cell.angle_alpha   90.00
_cell.angle_beta   90.00
_cell.angle_gamma   90.00
#
_symmetry.space_group_name_H-M   'P 1'
#
loop_
_entity.id
_entity.type
_entity.pdbx_description
1 polymer ?
#
loop_
_entity_poly.entity_id
_entity_poly.type
_entity_poly.pdbx_seq_one_letter_code
_entity_poly.pdbx_strand_id
1 'polypeptide(L)' 'MNSAELYDPSTASWTTSYSMNYNRWYHTASTLTNGKVIIAGGRNNSIITNSTEIYDPSTG' A
#
# COMPACT_ATOMS: atom_id res chain seq x y z
N MET A 1 2.49 9.15 -7.96
CA MET A 1 2.50 9.03 -6.48
C MET A 1 2.41 7.56 -6.15
N ASN A 2 3.42 7.04 -5.46
CA ASN A 2 3.51 5.65 -5.00
C ASN A 2 3.86 5.57 -3.50
N SER A 3 3.79 6.69 -2.76
CA SER A 3 4.09 6.72 -1.34
C SER A 3 3.09 5.88 -0.53
N ALA A 4 3.57 5.30 0.55
CA ALA A 4 2.76 4.70 1.60
C ALA A 4 3.10 5.36 2.93
N GLU A 5 2.15 5.40 3.85
CA GLU A 5 2.31 5.96 5.18
C GLU A 5 1.67 5.00 6.18
N LEU A 6 2.32 4.85 7.34
CA LEU A 6 1.83 4.06 8.45
C LEU A 6 1.32 4.98 9.55
N TYR A 7 0.10 4.74 10.00
CA TYR A 7 -0.47 5.41 11.16
C TYR A 7 -0.26 4.56 12.41
N ASP A 8 0.35 5.15 13.45
CA ASP A 8 0.42 4.59 14.79
C ASP A 8 -0.64 5.24 15.69
N PRO A 9 -1.71 4.52 16.08
CA PRO A 9 -2.75 5.04 16.95
C PRO A 9 -2.27 5.39 18.37
N SER A 10 -1.18 4.79 18.85
CA SER A 10 -0.69 5.02 20.23
C SER A 10 -0.04 6.39 20.38
N THR A 11 0.56 6.90 19.32
CA THR A 11 1.21 8.22 19.24
C THR A 11 0.44 9.21 18.35
N ALA A 12 -0.68 8.78 17.78
CA ALA A 12 -1.50 9.52 16.82
C ALA A 12 -0.69 10.14 15.67
N SER A 13 0.37 9.46 15.24
CA SER A 13 1.36 9.99 14.31
C SER A 13 1.43 9.17 13.02
N TRP A 14 1.80 9.84 11.93
CA TRP A 14 2.05 9.23 10.63
C TRP A 14 3.55 9.13 10.38
N THR A 15 4.00 8.00 9.85
CA THR A 15 5.38 7.81 9.41
C THR A 15 5.39 7.39 7.94
N THR A 16 6.25 8.03 7.15
CA THR A 16 6.48 7.62 5.76
C THR A 16 7.07 6.21 5.74
N SER A 17 6.47 5.35 4.94
CA SER A 17 6.88 3.96 4.76
C SER A 17 7.47 3.72 3.36
N TYR A 18 7.99 2.52 3.11
CA TYR A 18 8.36 2.09 1.77
C TYR A 18 7.25 2.34 0.75
N SER A 19 7.66 2.95 -0.35
CA SER A 19 6.75 3.24 -1.45
C SER A 19 6.36 1.95 -2.19
N MET A 20 5.15 1.92 -2.73
CA MET A 20 4.68 0.88 -3.64
C MET A 20 5.62 0.74 -4.83
N ASN A 21 5.75 -0.48 -5.34
CA ASN A 21 6.57 -0.78 -6.52
C ASN A 21 6.00 -0.13 -7.78
N TYR A 22 4.67 0.05 -7.81
CA TYR A 22 3.97 0.71 -8.90
C TYR A 22 3.09 1.82 -8.36
N ASN A 23 3.11 2.98 -9.01
CA ASN A 23 2.14 4.03 -8.70
C ASN A 23 0.75 3.57 -9.11
N ARG A 24 -0.20 3.65 -8.18
CA ARG A 24 -1.59 3.24 -8.40
C ARG A 24 -2.54 4.17 -7.66
N TRP A 25 -3.66 4.50 -8.28
CA TRP A 25 -4.82 5.12 -7.67
C TRP A 25 -6.04 4.23 -7.83
N TYR A 26 -7.05 4.39 -6.99
CA TYR A 26 -8.27 3.57 -7.00
C TYR A 26 -8.00 2.06 -6.88
N HIS A 27 -6.90 1.68 -6.23
CA HIS A 27 -6.62 0.28 -5.90
C HIS A 27 -7.46 -0.14 -4.69
N THR A 28 -7.60 -1.44 -4.48
CA THR A 28 -8.14 -1.98 -3.22
C THR A 28 -6.99 -2.50 -2.36
N ALA A 29 -7.05 -2.26 -1.05
CA ALA A 29 -6.14 -2.82 -0.07
C ALA A 29 -6.91 -3.71 0.91
N SER A 30 -6.36 -4.87 1.24
CA SER A 30 -6.97 -5.81 2.20
C SER A 30 -5.91 -6.45 3.08
N THR A 31 -6.17 -6.50 4.38
CA THR A 31 -5.27 -7.11 5.36
C THR A 31 -5.40 -8.63 5.30
N LEU A 32 -4.25 -9.31 5.26
CA LEU A 32 -4.13 -10.76 5.33
C LEU A 32 -4.04 -11.22 6.78
N THR A 33 -4.31 -12.50 7.02
CA THR A 33 -4.28 -13.10 8.37
C THR A 33 -2.90 -13.05 9.05
N ASN A 34 -1.84 -12.86 8.28
CA ASN A 34 -0.46 -12.72 8.76
C ASN A 34 -0.05 -11.24 9.00
N GLY A 35 -0.98 -10.29 8.92
CA GLY A 35 -0.73 -8.87 9.15
C GLY A 35 -0.15 -8.10 7.96
N LYS A 36 0.16 -8.78 6.84
CA LYS A 36 0.53 -8.11 5.58
C LYS A 36 -0.70 -7.53 4.89
N VAL A 37 -0.50 -6.62 3.95
CA VAL A 37 -1.58 -6.01 3.15
C VAL A 37 -1.40 -6.40 1.69
N ILE A 38 -2.44 -6.99 1.08
CA ILE A 38 -2.49 -7.16 -0.37
C ILE A 38 -3.12 -5.92 -1.01
N ILE A 39 -2.42 -5.39 -2.01
CA ILE A 39 -2.86 -4.27 -2.83
C ILE A 39 -3.15 -4.84 -4.22
N ALA A 40 -4.37 -4.66 -4.72
CA ALA A 40 -4.80 -5.23 -5.98
C ALA A 40 -5.38 -4.17 -6.92
N GLY A 41 -4.98 -4.26 -8.19
CA GLY A 41 -5.50 -3.45 -9.28
C GLY A 41 -5.27 -1.95 -9.08
N GLY A 42 -6.26 -1.16 -9.49
CA GLY A 42 -6.16 0.29 -9.59
C GLY A 42 -5.63 0.74 -10.95
N ARG A 43 -5.36 2.03 -11.09
CA ARG A 43 -4.95 2.67 -12.34
C ARG A 43 -3.73 3.54 -12.11
N ASN A 44 -2.83 3.58 -13.08
CA ASN A 44 -1.77 4.57 -13.17
C ASN A 44 -2.04 5.55 -14.32
N ASN A 45 -1.08 6.43 -14.64
CA ASN A 45 -1.28 7.44 -15.69
C ASN A 45 -1.59 6.84 -17.07
N SER A 46 -1.13 5.61 -17.32
CA SER A 46 -1.15 4.99 -18.63
C SER A 46 -2.24 3.91 -18.78
N ILE A 47 -2.45 3.08 -17.75
CA ILE A 47 -3.29 1.88 -17.83
C ILE A 47 -4.04 1.58 -16.52
N ILE A 48 -5.14 0.83 -16.63
CA ILE A 48 -5.66 0.04 -15.52
C ILE A 48 -4.68 -1.12 -15.30
N THR A 49 -4.27 -1.29 -14.05
CA THR A 49 -3.33 -2.33 -13.67
C THR A 49 -4.07 -3.63 -13.35
N ASN A 50 -3.54 -4.75 -13.82
CA ASN A 50 -4.02 -6.10 -13.50
C ASN A 50 -3.06 -6.84 -12.55
N SER A 51 -2.18 -6.09 -11.89
CA SER A 51 -1.16 -6.64 -10.98
C SER A 51 -1.53 -6.41 -9.52
N THR A 52 -0.92 -7.23 -8.67
CA THR A 52 -1.02 -7.15 -7.21
C THR A 52 0.36 -6.94 -6.61
N GLU A 53 0.43 -6.34 -5.42
CA GLU A 53 1.64 -6.29 -4.60
C GLU A 53 1.30 -6.53 -3.12
N ILE A 54 2.29 -7.01 -2.37
CA ILE A 54 2.17 -7.28 -0.94
C ILE A 54 3.01 -6.23 -0.20
N TYR A 55 2.37 -5.49 0.69
CA TYR A 55 3.02 -4.61 1.63
C TYR A 55 3.17 -5.30 2.98
N ASP A 56 4.36 -5.21 3.57
CA ASP A 56 4.69 -5.77 4.88
C ASP A 56 4.98 -4.61 5.86
N PRO A 57 4.04 -4.30 6.78
CA PRO A 57 4.24 -3.20 7.73
C PRO A 57 5.43 -3.40 8.69
N SER A 58 5.91 -4.63 8.88
CA SER A 58 7.01 -4.93 9.81
C SER A 58 8.39 -4.61 9.23
N THR A 59 8.47 -4.59 7.90
CA THR A 59 9.64 -4.13 7.14
C THR A 59 9.29 -2.86 6.36
N GLY A 60 8.26 -2.15 6.83
CA GLY A 60 7.63 -0.96 6.26
C GLY A 60 8.32 0.33 6.67
#